data_AF-A0A8J8GC03-F1
#
_entry.id   AF-A0A8J8GC03-F1
#
_cell.length_a   1.000
_cell.length_b   1.000
_cell.length_c   1.000
_cell.angle_alpha   90.00
_cell.angle_beta   90.00
_cell.angle_gamma   90.00
#
_symmetry.space_group_name_H-M   'P 1'
#
loop_
_entity.id
_entity.type
_entity.pdbx_description
1 polymer ?
#
loop_
_entity_poly.entity_id
_entity_poly.type
_entity_poly.pdbx_seq_one_letter_code
_entity_poly.pdbx_strand_id
1 'polypeptide(L)'
;MKINIFKLNMVFLFFVGCTPSLKNNYSGYIYYKDKPLKKIKIVESSSNNYTYTNDEGYFYLKRRSTKFVNELIIQHGIEIDTVNLASKSGADSKINFLFLTSKIDTLDLYRERIFKKQSSNN
;
A
#
# COMPACT_ATOMS: atom_id res chain seq x y z
N MET A 1 -44.64 36.61 35.46
CA MET A 1 -44.37 35.67 34.35
C MET A 1 -42.96 35.10 34.54
N LYS A 2 -42.80 33.83 34.94
CA LYS A 2 -41.49 33.21 35.15
C LYS A 2 -41.21 32.26 33.98
N ILE A 3 -40.16 32.54 33.22
CA ILE A 3 -39.76 31.77 32.03
C ILE A 3 -38.88 30.60 32.49
N ASN A 4 -39.32 29.39 32.21
CA ASN A 4 -38.58 28.15 32.47
C ASN A 4 -37.41 28.04 31.48
N ILE A 5 -36.18 27.98 31.98
CA ILE A 5 -35.00 27.72 31.17
C ILE A 5 -34.81 26.21 31.07
N PHE A 6 -35.27 25.63 29.96
CA PHE A 6 -35.01 24.24 29.60
C PHE A 6 -33.53 24.12 29.21
N LYS A 7 -32.70 23.52 30.05
CA LYS A 7 -31.28 23.26 29.75
C LYS A 7 -31.18 22.18 28.67
N LEU A 8 -31.04 22.60 27.42
CA LEU A 8 -30.73 21.71 26.30
C LEU A 8 -29.25 21.31 26.41
N ASN A 9 -29.00 20.06 26.82
CA ASN A 9 -27.67 19.49 26.95
C ASN A 9 -27.16 19.11 25.54
N MET A 10 -26.34 19.97 24.94
CA MET A 10 -25.72 19.74 23.64
C MET A 10 -24.55 18.77 23.79
N VAL A 11 -24.80 17.48 23.59
CA VAL A 11 -23.75 16.45 23.53
C VAL A 11 -22.95 16.64 22.24
N PHE A 12 -21.74 17.20 22.36
CA PHE A 12 -20.79 17.35 21.26
C PHE A 12 -20.14 15.99 20.96
N LEU A 13 -20.64 15.29 19.94
CA LEU A 13 -19.96 14.10 19.41
C LEU A 13 -18.76 14.56 18.57
N PHE A 14 -17.57 14.52 19.17
CA PHE A 14 -16.32 14.69 18.43
C PHE A 14 -16.11 13.47 17.53
N PHE A 15 -16.51 13.58 16.26
CA PHE A 15 -16.04 12.69 15.21
C PHE A 15 -14.54 12.95 15.00
N VAL A 16 -13.70 12.19 15.72
CA VAL A 16 -12.27 12.16 15.43
C VAL A 16 -12.12 11.45 14.09
N GLY A 17 -12.03 12.24 13.01
CA GLY A 17 -11.81 11.71 11.67
C GLY A 17 -10.48 10.96 11.64
N CYS A 18 -10.54 9.64 11.50
CA CYS A 18 -9.35 8.83 11.30
C CYS A 18 -8.81 9.13 9.90
N THR A 19 -7.78 9.96 9.80
CA THR A 19 -7.03 10.10 8.56
C THR A 19 -6.21 8.81 8.37
N PRO A 20 -6.34 8.11 7.23
CA PRO A 20 -5.56 6.90 7.00
C PRO A 20 -4.09 7.28 6.95
N SER A 21 -3.35 6.92 8.01
CA SER A 21 -1.91 7.12 8.09
C SER A 21 -1.19 5.98 7.38
N LEU A 22 -0.09 6.32 6.69
CA LEU A 22 0.77 5.31 6.08
C LEU A 22 1.49 4.53 7.18
N LYS A 23 1.54 3.21 7.01
CA LYS A 23 2.28 2.31 7.88
C LYS A 23 3.79 2.62 7.83
N ASN A 24 4.48 2.19 8.88
CA ASN A 24 5.95 2.22 8.95
C ASN A 24 6.61 1.03 8.23
N ASN A 25 5.82 0.18 7.59
CA ASN A 25 6.25 -1.00 6.85
C ASN A 25 5.44 -1.16 5.56
N TYR A 26 6.09 -1.73 4.54
CA TYR A 26 5.40 -2.33 3.41
C TYR A 26 4.97 -3.74 3.83
N SER A 27 3.74 -4.12 3.49
CA SER A 27 3.31 -5.51 3.64
C SER A 27 2.18 -5.86 2.70
N GLY A 28 2.19 -7.10 2.22
CA GLY A 28 1.12 -7.66 1.40
C GLY A 28 1.55 -8.99 0.81
N TYR A 29 0.84 -9.40 -0.23
CA TYR A 29 1.06 -10.66 -0.91
C TYR A 29 1.59 -10.44 -2.33
N ILE A 30 2.55 -11.25 -2.77
CA ILE A 30 3.05 -11.27 -4.14
C ILE A 30 2.71 -12.61 -4.78
N TYR A 31 2.02 -12.53 -5.92
CA TYR A 31 1.54 -13.68 -6.68
C TYR A 31 2.01 -13.57 -8.13
N TYR A 32 2.00 -14.70 -8.82
CA TYR A 32 2.08 -14.77 -10.27
C TYR A 32 0.92 -15.60 -10.78
N LYS A 33 -0.05 -14.94 -11.44
CA LYS A 33 -1.40 -15.48 -11.65
C LYS A 33 -2.01 -15.82 -10.29
N ASP A 34 -2.35 -17.08 -10.06
CA ASP A 34 -2.96 -17.56 -8.82
C ASP A 34 -1.97 -18.31 -7.91
N LYS A 35 -0.66 -18.25 -8.22
CA LYS A 35 0.38 -18.93 -7.42
C LYS A 35 1.09 -17.93 -6.50
N PRO A 36 1.17 -18.21 -5.18
CA PRO A 36 1.97 -17.41 -4.28
C PRO A 36 3.45 -17.54 -4.64
N LEU A 37 4.15 -16.42 -4.68
CA LEU A 37 5.59 -16.41 -4.96
C LEU A 37 6.36 -16.55 -3.66
N LYS A 38 6.90 -17.74 -3.40
CA LYS A 38 7.70 -18.07 -2.20
C LYS A 38 9.17 -17.67 -2.35
N LYS A 39 9.78 -17.19 -1.25
CA LYS A 39 11.22 -16.88 -1.15
C LYS A 39 11.72 -15.88 -2.21
N ILE A 40 10.83 -14.99 -2.66
CA ILE A 40 11.17 -13.93 -3.60
C ILE A 40 11.69 -12.72 -2.85
N LYS A 41 12.79 -12.15 -3.35
CA LYS A 41 13.41 -10.97 -2.75
C LYS A 41 12.65 -9.72 -3.13
N ILE A 42 12.32 -8.91 -2.11
CA ILE A 42 11.69 -7.60 -2.27
C ILE A 42 12.65 -6.57 -1.69
N VAL A 43 13.02 -5.58 -2.49
CA VAL A 43 13.98 -4.53 -2.13
C VAL A 43 13.28 -3.18 -2.16
N GLU A 44 13.46 -2.38 -1.11
CA GLU A 44 13.07 -0.97 -1.12
C GLU A 44 14.08 -0.20 -1.98
N SER A 45 13.61 0.45 -3.05
CA SER A 45 14.49 1.13 -4.01
C SER A 45 15.36 2.20 -3.33
N SER A 46 16.51 2.49 -3.95
CA SER A 46 17.51 3.44 -3.42
C SER A 46 18.06 3.07 -2.03
N SER A 47 17.98 1.78 -1.66
CA SER A 47 18.49 1.27 -0.39
C SER A 47 18.93 -0.18 -0.49
N ASN A 48 19.68 -0.64 0.52
CA ASN A 48 19.99 -2.07 0.71
C ASN A 48 18.96 -2.76 1.63
N ASN A 49 17.79 -2.16 1.84
CA ASN A 49 16.74 -2.71 2.71
C ASN A 49 15.88 -3.71 1.92
N TYR A 50 15.78 -4.94 2.41
CA TYR A 50 15.06 -6.01 1.71
C TYR A 50 14.43 -7.01 2.67
N THR A 51 13.49 -7.79 2.13
CA THR A 51 12.88 -8.94 2.77
C THR A 51 12.67 -10.06 1.76
N TYR A 52 12.20 -11.21 2.22
CA TYR A 52 11.75 -12.30 1.37
C TYR A 52 10.29 -12.63 1.66
N THR A 53 9.57 -13.03 0.62
CA THR A 53 8.22 -13.59 0.80
C THR A 53 8.26 -14.95 1.49
N ASN A 54 7.24 -15.23 2.30
CA ASN A 54 7.03 -16.53 2.92
C ASN A 54 6.38 -17.53 1.93
N ASP A 55 5.98 -18.70 2.43
CA ASP A 55 5.39 -19.78 1.63
C ASP A 55 4.04 -19.43 1.00
N GLU A 56 3.32 -18.48 1.59
CA GLU A 56 2.04 -17.96 1.11
C GLU A 56 2.21 -16.71 0.22
N GLY A 57 3.45 -16.32 -0.08
CA GLY A 57 3.75 -15.12 -0.87
C GLY A 57 3.64 -13.81 -0.07
N TYR A 58 3.38 -13.88 1.24
CA TYR A 58 3.31 -12.71 2.11
C TYR A 58 4.70 -12.15 2.38
N PHE A 59 4.82 -10.83 2.43
CA PHE A 59 6.02 -10.16 2.89
C PHE A 59 5.72 -9.07 3.91
N TYR A 60 6.72 -8.80 4.74
CA TYR A 60 6.79 -7.65 5.63
C TYR A 60 8.17 -7.02 5.49
N LEU A 61 8.21 -5.73 5.16
CA LEU A 61 9.43 -4.94 5.03
C LEU A 61 9.29 -3.64 5.80
N LYS A 62 9.99 -3.51 6.93
CA LYS A 62 10.06 -2.25 7.67
C LYS A 62 10.72 -1.20 6.77
N ARG A 63 10.11 -0.01 6.66
CA ARG A 63 10.65 1.07 5.82
C ARG A 63 11.96 1.59 6.39
N ARG A 64 12.93 1.88 5.53
CA ARG A 64 14.16 2.58 5.92
C ARG A 64 13.86 4.00 6.39
N SER A 65 12.91 4.67 5.75
CA SER A 65 12.47 6.02 6.12
C SER A 65 10.95 6.14 5.97
N THR A 66 10.30 6.75 6.96
CA THR A 66 8.86 7.05 6.89
C THR A 66 8.56 8.35 6.13
N LYS A 67 9.59 9.15 5.83
CA LYS A 67 9.46 10.47 5.15
C LYS A 67 9.11 10.34 3.68
N PHE A 68 9.55 9.28 3.02
CA PHE A 68 9.36 9.06 1.59
C PHE A 68 8.80 7.67 1.31
N VAL A 69 7.98 7.56 0.27
CA VAL A 69 7.50 6.27 -0.22
C VAL A 69 8.40 5.88 -1.40
N ASN A 70 9.28 4.91 -1.15
CA ASN A 70 10.11 4.32 -2.19
C ASN A 70 9.33 3.24 -2.96
N GLU A 71 9.72 3.03 -4.21
CA GLU A 71 9.27 1.91 -5.04
C GLU A 71 9.77 0.58 -4.46
N LEU A 72 9.11 -0.52 -4.83
CA LEU A 72 9.59 -1.86 -4.50
C LEU A 72 10.13 -2.55 -5.75
N ILE A 73 11.32 -3.13 -5.62
CA ILE A 73 11.94 -3.97 -6.64
C ILE A 73 11.72 -5.42 -6.24
N ILE A 74 11.08 -6.19 -7.12
CA ILE A 74 10.75 -7.61 -6.91
C ILE A 74 11.63 -8.44 -7.84
N GLN A 75 12.42 -9.36 -7.27
CA GLN A 75 13.36 -10.20 -8.02
C GLN A 75 12.82 -11.63 -8.15
N HIS A 76 12.18 -11.92 -9.28
CA HIS A 76 11.60 -13.23 -9.58
C HIS A 76 12.49 -13.98 -10.58
N GLY A 77 13.47 -14.72 -10.06
CA GLY A 77 14.47 -15.40 -10.90
C GLY A 77 15.33 -14.39 -11.65
N ILE A 78 15.33 -14.45 -12.98
CA ILE A 78 16.04 -13.50 -13.85
C ILE A 78 15.24 -12.21 -14.11
N GLU A 79 13.95 -12.19 -13.77
CA GLU A 79 13.07 -11.05 -14.02
C GLU A 79 13.10 -10.09 -12.83
N ILE A 80 13.18 -8.80 -13.11
CA ILE A 80 13.20 -7.73 -12.12
C ILE A 80 12.05 -6.78 -12.43
N ASP A 81 11.11 -6.67 -11.49
CA ASP A 81 9.94 -5.80 -11.61
C ASP A 81 10.06 -4.63 -10.62
N THR A 82 10.04 -3.39 -11.11
CA THR A 82 9.93 -2.18 -10.27
C THR A 82 8.47 -1.77 -10.15
N VAL A 83 7.94 -1.71 -8.94
CA VAL A 83 6.53 -1.41 -8.67
C VAL A 83 6.39 -0.01 -8.11
N ASN A 84 5.69 0.85 -8.84
CA ASN A 84 5.27 2.15 -8.33
C ASN A 84 4.09 1.95 -7.38
N LEU A 85 4.24 2.41 -6.14
CA LEU A 85 3.26 2.18 -5.09
C LEU A 85 2.14 3.22 -5.08
N ALA A 86 2.37 4.40 -5.68
CA ALA A 86 1.39 5.46 -5.72
C ALA A 86 0.46 5.28 -6.92
N SER A 87 -0.84 5.16 -6.65
CA SER A 87 -1.88 5.15 -7.68
C SER A 87 -2.89 6.27 -7.42
N LYS A 88 -3.33 6.91 -8.50
CA LYS A 88 -4.41 7.89 -8.49
C LYS A 88 -5.56 7.35 -9.34
N SER A 89 -6.78 7.40 -8.82
CA SER A 89 -7.98 6.85 -9.47
C SER A 89 -8.98 7.96 -9.79
N GLY A 90 -8.77 8.71 -10.89
CA GLY A 90 -9.62 9.83 -11.31
C GLY A 90 -9.12 11.21 -10.87
N ALA A 91 -9.68 12.27 -11.47
CA ALA A 91 -9.16 13.64 -11.40
C ALA A 91 -8.99 14.19 -9.96
N ASP A 92 -9.95 13.92 -9.07
CA ASP A 92 -9.99 14.40 -7.68
C ASP A 92 -9.73 13.33 -6.62
N SER A 93 -9.21 12.17 -7.02
CA SER A 93 -8.97 11.08 -6.07
C SER A 93 -7.74 11.31 -5.19
N LYS A 94 -7.86 10.88 -3.93
CA LYS A 94 -6.73 10.75 -3.01
C LYS A 94 -5.74 9.73 -3.57
N ILE A 95 -4.44 10.01 -3.43
CA ILE A 95 -3.38 9.05 -3.76
C ILE A 95 -3.53 7.84 -2.84
N ASN A 96 -3.65 6.66 -3.43
CA ASN A 96 -3.59 5.39 -2.72
C ASN A 96 -2.18 4.82 -2.80
N PHE A 97 -1.69 4.25 -1.70
CA PHE A 97 -0.36 3.68 -1.62
C PHE A 97 -0.43 2.18 -1.39
N LEU A 98 -0.06 1.41 -2.42
CA LEU A 98 0.01 -0.05 -2.36
C LEU A 98 0.97 -0.50 -1.24
N PHE A 99 0.54 -1.51 -0.47
CA PHE A 99 1.24 -2.13 0.66
C PHE A 99 1.45 -1.25 1.90
N LEU A 100 1.07 0.03 1.85
CA LEU A 100 1.34 1.02 2.90
C LEU A 100 0.11 1.46 3.69
N THR A 101 -1.09 1.02 3.32
CA THR A 101 -2.31 1.31 4.10
C THR A 101 -2.64 0.18 5.08
N SER A 102 -3.65 0.37 5.93
CA SER A 102 -4.16 -0.69 6.80
C SER A 102 -4.78 -1.86 6.03
N LYS A 103 -5.13 -1.67 4.75
CA LYS A 103 -5.60 -2.74 3.88
C LYS A 103 -4.45 -3.69 3.55
N ILE A 104 -4.76 -4.97 3.51
CA ILE A 104 -3.84 -5.99 2.99
C ILE A 104 -3.99 -6.02 1.48
N ASP A 105 -2.90 -5.69 0.79
CA ASP A 105 -2.86 -5.66 -0.66
C ASP A 105 -2.23 -6.94 -1.22
N THR A 106 -2.60 -7.28 -2.45
CA THR A 106 -2.03 -8.38 -3.24
C THR A 106 -1.62 -7.83 -4.59
N LEU A 107 -0.39 -8.14 -5.03
CA LEU A 107 0.11 -7.83 -6.36
C LEU A 107 0.28 -9.11 -7.16
N ASP A 108 -0.39 -9.18 -8.30
CA ASP A 108 -0.17 -10.21 -9.31
C ASP A 108 0.82 -9.69 -10.37
N LEU A 109 2.06 -10.19 -10.33
CA LEU A 109 3.12 -9.80 -11.27
C LEU A 109 2.78 -10.12 -12.73
N TYR A 110 1.98 -11.16 -12.98
CA TYR A 110 1.59 -11.50 -14.36
C TYR A 110 0.76 -10.38 -14.98
N ARG A 111 -0.24 -9.88 -14.23
CA ARG A 111 -1.08 -8.75 -14.65
C ARG A 111 -0.28 -7.47 -14.75
N GLU A 112 0.55 -7.19 -13.75
CA GLU A 112 1.42 -6.00 -13.73
C GLU A 112 2.28 -5.88 -14.99
N ARG A 113 2.89 -6.98 -15.43
CA ARG A 113 3.71 -7.01 -16.65
C ARG A 113 2.91 -6.80 -17.92
N ILE A 114 1.69 -7.34 -18.00
CA ILE A 114 0.79 -7.11 -19.14
C ILE A 114 0.45 -5.62 -19.25
N PHE A 115 0.07 -5.00 -18.13
CA PHE A 115 -0.26 -3.57 -18.11
C PHE A 115 0.93 -2.71 -18.52
N LYS A 116 2.11 -2.96 -17.96
CA LYS A 116 3.35 -2.23 -18.35
C LYS A 116 3.67 -2.37 -19.84
N LYS A 117 3.54 -3.58 -20.40
CA LYS A 117 3.80 -3.82 -21.82
C LYS A 117 2.82 -3.05 -22.72
N GLN A 118 1.55 -2.96 -22.31
CA GLN A 118 0.55 -2.17 -23.04
C GLN A 118 0.85 -0.67 -22.97
N SER A 119 1.24 -0.17 -21.80
CA SER A 119 1.58 1.26 -21.63
C SER A 119 2.87 1.67 -22.34
N SER A 120 3.82 0.75 -22.53
CA SER A 120 5.09 1.03 -23.23
C SER A 120 4.96 1.05 -24.76
N ASN A 121 3.86 0.54 -25.32
CA ASN A 121 3.62 0.46 -26.76
C ASN A 121 2.76 1.62 -27.30
N ASN A 122 2.36 2.54 -26.43
CA ASN A 122 1.66 3.79 -26.77
C ASN A 122 2.63 4.98 -26.64
#